data_AF-A0A820AMB3-F1
#
_entry.id   AF-A0A820AMB3-F1
#
_cell.length_a   1.000
_cell.length_b   1.000
_cell.length_c   1.000
_cell.angle_alpha   90.00
_cell.angle_beta   90.00
_cell.angle_gamma   90.00
#
_symmetry.space_group_name_H-M   'P 1'
#
loop_
_entity.id
_entity.type
_entity.pdbx_description
1 polymer ?
#
loop_
_entity_poly.entity_id
_entity_poly.type
_entity_poly.pdbx_seq_one_letter_code
_entity_poly.pdbx_strand_id
1 'polypeptide(L)'
;MSSNTTMGTLASQITSDEAATIHRRATEKCQIVLETLYDSYNGYKQCGENCEDVTLKSLFQRIAASRADLIVQLSNAIQVDLSAQPIKSGSAIAAAHRTWIDVKVWFTDGRDKSVIITEVHRGEQILIQFYEATLEDQNILPKVRDLLEEQLTKVKEQNLSIDTI
;
A
#
# COMPACT_ATOMS: atom_id res chain seq x y z
N MET A 1 -22.41 -34.71 35.98
CA MET A 1 -21.02 -34.37 35.57
C MET A 1 -20.94 -33.69 34.19
N SER A 2 -22.00 -33.04 33.68
CA SER A 2 -22.02 -32.48 32.30
C SER A 2 -21.60 -31.01 32.16
N SER A 3 -21.30 -30.29 33.24
CA SER A 3 -21.16 -28.83 33.18
C SER A 3 -19.78 -28.32 32.71
N ASN A 4 -18.71 -29.10 32.84
CA ASN A 4 -17.36 -28.66 32.45
C ASN A 4 -17.11 -28.72 30.93
N THR A 5 -17.75 -29.66 30.23
CA THR A 5 -17.54 -29.86 28.79
C THR A 5 -18.15 -28.73 27.95
N THR A 6 -19.32 -28.23 28.33
CA THR A 6 -20.02 -27.15 27.61
C THR A 6 -19.31 -25.80 27.77
N MET A 7 -18.83 -25.48 28.98
CA MET A 7 -18.08 -24.24 29.23
C MET A 7 -16.71 -24.23 28.52
N GLY A 8 -16.01 -25.38 28.45
CA GLY A 8 -14.75 -25.50 27.69
C GLY A 8 -14.94 -25.36 26.17
N THR A 9 -16.08 -25.81 25.64
CA THR A 9 -16.41 -25.69 24.20
C THR A 9 -16.74 -24.24 23.82
N LEU A 10 -17.46 -23.52 24.68
CA LEU A 10 -17.78 -22.10 24.44
C LEU A 10 -16.54 -21.21 24.51
N ALA A 11 -15.65 -21.41 25.48
CA ALA A 11 -14.43 -20.63 25.61
C ALA A 11 -13.48 -20.82 24.40
N SER A 12 -13.33 -22.07 23.92
CA SER A 12 -12.53 -22.36 22.72
C SER A 12 -13.11 -21.74 21.45
N GLN A 13 -14.44 -21.78 21.28
CA GLN A 13 -15.11 -21.13 20.15
C GLN A 13 -14.89 -19.60 20.14
N ILE A 14 -15.04 -18.94 21.30
CA ILE A 14 -14.82 -17.49 21.43
C ILE A 14 -13.39 -17.11 21.03
N THR A 15 -12.39 -17.86 21.51
CA THR A 15 -10.99 -17.59 21.15
C THR A 15 -10.71 -17.78 19.66
N SER A 16 -11.37 -18.75 19.02
CA SER A 16 -11.25 -18.99 17.57
C SER A 16 -11.86 -17.84 16.77
N ASP A 17 -13.02 -17.33 17.18
CA ASP A 17 -13.71 -16.23 16.49
C ASP A 17 -12.95 -14.90 16.61
N GLU A 18 -12.33 -14.65 17.76
CA GLU A 18 -11.44 -13.50 17.97
C GLU A 18 -10.20 -13.60 17.08
N ALA A 19 -9.53 -14.75 17.04
CA ALA A 19 -8.37 -14.98 16.19
C ALA A 19 -8.69 -14.79 14.70
N ALA A 20 -9.83 -15.31 14.24
CA ALA A 20 -10.30 -15.13 12.86
C ALA A 20 -10.58 -13.65 12.54
N THR A 21 -11.15 -12.91 13.50
CA THR A 21 -11.42 -11.47 13.35
C THR A 21 -10.12 -10.65 13.25
N ILE A 22 -9.15 -10.96 14.09
CA ILE A 22 -7.82 -10.33 14.08
C ILE A 22 -7.12 -10.58 12.74
N HIS A 23 -7.09 -11.84 12.31
CA HIS A 23 -6.47 -12.24 11.06
C HIS A 23 -7.10 -11.55 9.83
N ARG A 24 -8.44 -11.48 9.80
CA ARG A 24 -9.18 -10.78 8.75
C ARG A 24 -8.80 -9.29 8.71
N ARG A 25 -8.77 -8.62 9.87
CA ARG A 25 -8.41 -7.20 9.95
C ARG A 25 -6.98 -6.92 9.48
N ALA A 26 -6.03 -7.75 9.91
CA ALA A 26 -4.64 -7.66 9.46
C ALA A 26 -4.53 -7.78 7.94
N THR A 27 -5.26 -8.75 7.37
CA THR A 27 -5.32 -8.97 5.92
C THR A 27 -5.93 -7.77 5.19
N GLU A 28 -7.06 -7.24 5.67
CA GLU A 28 -7.72 -6.08 5.06
C GLU A 28 -6.79 -4.86 5.01
N LYS A 29 -6.05 -4.58 6.09
CA LYS A 29 -5.10 -3.46 6.11
C LYS A 29 -3.93 -3.65 5.14
N CYS A 30 -3.37 -4.85 5.05
CA CYS A 30 -2.32 -5.14 4.08
C CYS A 30 -2.83 -5.03 2.63
N GLN A 31 -4.07 -5.44 2.37
CA GLN A 31 -4.70 -5.31 1.05
C GLN A 31 -4.90 -3.84 0.67
N ILE A 32 -5.27 -2.96 1.62
CA ILE A 32 -5.38 -1.51 1.39
C ILE A 32 -4.04 -0.91 0.94
N VAL A 33 -2.94 -1.29 1.58
CA VAL A 33 -1.59 -0.86 1.17
C VAL A 33 -1.26 -1.39 -0.23
N LEU A 34 -1.51 -2.68 -0.48
CA LEU A 34 -1.28 -3.31 -1.78
C LEU A 34 -2.08 -2.63 -2.90
N GLU A 35 -3.32 -2.22 -2.62
CA GLU A 35 -4.20 -1.55 -3.58
C GLU A 35 -3.66 -0.17 -3.93
N THR A 36 -3.25 0.59 -2.90
CA THR A 36 -2.67 1.91 -3.07
C THR A 36 -1.34 1.84 -3.85
N LEU A 37 -0.55 0.78 -3.66
CA LEU A 37 0.65 0.53 -4.47
C LEU A 37 0.30 0.28 -5.95
N TYR A 38 -0.74 -0.50 -6.25
CA TYR A 38 -1.20 -0.71 -7.64
C TYR A 38 -1.66 0.60 -8.28
N ASP A 39 -2.44 1.41 -7.56
CA ASP A 39 -2.90 2.69 -8.09
C ASP A 39 -1.73 3.65 -8.34
N SER A 40 -0.75 3.67 -7.42
CA SER A 40 0.51 4.42 -7.55
C SER A 40 1.31 3.98 -8.77
N TYR A 41 1.51 2.67 -8.92
CA TYR A 41 2.20 2.07 -10.06
C TYR A 41 1.56 2.49 -11.39
N ASN A 42 0.23 2.32 -11.50
CA ASN A 42 -0.50 2.66 -12.72
C ASN A 42 -0.45 4.16 -13.02
N GLY A 43 -0.59 5.01 -11.99
CA GLY A 43 -0.49 6.46 -12.10
C GLY A 43 0.87 6.90 -12.64
N TYR A 44 1.96 6.45 -12.02
CA TYR A 44 3.31 6.83 -12.43
C TYR A 44 3.74 6.20 -13.76
N LYS A 45 3.33 4.96 -14.04
CA LYS A 45 3.58 4.35 -15.35
C LYS A 45 2.97 5.21 -16.46
N GLN A 46 1.71 5.60 -16.30
CA GLN A 46 1.03 6.44 -17.28
C GLN A 46 1.66 7.84 -17.40
N CYS A 47 2.07 8.45 -16.28
CA CYS A 47 2.79 9.73 -16.32
C CYS A 47 4.11 9.59 -17.09
N GLY A 48 4.91 8.55 -16.82
CA GLY A 48 6.18 8.31 -17.52
C GLY A 48 6.03 8.01 -19.01
N GLU A 49 4.92 7.40 -19.44
CA GLU A 49 4.63 7.14 -20.85
C GLU A 49 4.29 8.43 -21.62
N ASN A 50 3.59 9.36 -20.97
CA ASN A 50 3.09 10.60 -21.61
C ASN A 50 3.96 11.83 -21.33
N CYS A 51 5.06 11.68 -20.58
CA CYS A 51 5.92 12.79 -20.18
C CYS A 51 6.93 13.21 -21.26
N GLU A 52 6.93 14.50 -21.59
CA GLU A 52 7.91 15.10 -22.50
C GLU A 52 9.21 15.49 -21.80
N ASP A 53 9.14 15.93 -20.54
CA ASP A 53 10.32 16.28 -19.75
C ASP A 53 11.11 15.02 -19.35
N VAL A 54 12.37 14.94 -19.82
CA VAL A 54 13.21 13.74 -19.64
C VAL A 54 13.50 13.43 -18.17
N THR A 55 13.63 14.45 -17.33
CA THR A 55 13.92 14.30 -15.90
C THR A 55 12.71 13.76 -15.16
N LEU A 56 11.53 14.33 -15.39
CA LEU A 56 10.26 13.87 -14.81
C LEU A 56 9.89 12.47 -15.31
N LYS A 57 10.10 12.19 -16.60
CA LYS A 57 9.91 10.85 -17.17
C LYS A 57 10.75 9.81 -16.44
N SER A 58 12.02 10.11 -16.23
CA SER A 58 12.96 9.22 -15.52
C SER A 58 12.55 9.02 -14.05
N LEU A 59 12.06 10.08 -13.40
CA LEU A 59 11.48 10.00 -12.05
C LEU A 59 10.31 9.01 -12.01
N PHE A 60 9.31 9.20 -12.87
CA PHE A 60 8.09 8.39 -12.85
C PHE A 60 8.34 6.93 -13.15
N GLN A 61 9.22 6.64 -14.12
CA GLN A 61 9.63 5.28 -14.43
C GLN A 61 10.34 4.62 -13.25
N ARG A 62 11.20 5.37 -12.53
CA ARG A 62 11.86 4.89 -11.32
C ARG A 62 10.86 4.61 -10.20
N ILE A 63 9.86 5.48 -10.01
CA ILE A 63 8.81 5.24 -9.01
C ILE A 63 7.96 4.03 -9.39
N ALA A 64 7.50 3.93 -10.64
CA ALA A 64 6.73 2.78 -11.11
C ALA A 64 7.49 1.45 -10.92
N ALA A 65 8.78 1.40 -11.26
CA ALA A 65 9.62 0.22 -11.04
C ALA A 65 9.70 -0.15 -9.54
N SER A 66 9.93 0.85 -8.68
CA SER A 66 9.92 0.67 -7.22
C SER A 66 8.58 0.07 -6.75
N ARG A 67 7.44 0.59 -7.22
CA ARG A 67 6.11 0.07 -6.86
C ARG A 67 5.90 -1.37 -7.30
N ALA A 68 6.35 -1.74 -8.50
CA ALA A 68 6.24 -3.12 -8.99
C ALA A 68 6.95 -4.11 -8.05
N ASP A 69 8.15 -3.78 -7.57
CA ASP A 69 8.87 -4.62 -6.61
C ASP A 69 8.11 -4.75 -5.27
N LEU A 70 7.61 -3.63 -4.74
CA LEU A 70 6.87 -3.60 -3.49
C LEU A 70 5.58 -4.41 -3.55
N ILE A 71 4.86 -4.32 -4.67
CA ILE A 71 3.63 -5.10 -4.95
C ILE A 71 3.92 -6.60 -4.89
N VAL A 72 4.99 -7.06 -5.54
CA VAL A 72 5.37 -8.48 -5.55
C VAL A 72 5.66 -8.98 -4.13
N GLN A 73 6.46 -8.22 -3.38
CA GLN A 73 6.82 -8.59 -2.01
C GLN A 73 5.60 -8.68 -1.09
N LEU A 74 4.74 -7.65 -1.10
CA LEU A 74 3.56 -7.60 -0.23
C LEU A 74 2.50 -8.65 -0.64
N SER A 75 2.33 -8.89 -1.95
CA SER A 75 1.45 -9.95 -2.46
C SER A 75 1.91 -11.33 -1.95
N ASN A 76 3.21 -11.60 -1.97
CA ASN A 76 3.77 -12.85 -1.46
C ASN A 76 3.56 -12.99 0.05
N ALA A 77 3.76 -11.92 0.83
CA ALA A 77 3.52 -11.94 2.27
C ALA A 77 2.03 -12.19 2.61
N ILE A 78 1.10 -11.55 1.90
CA ILE A 78 -0.35 -11.81 2.05
C ILE A 78 -0.66 -13.28 1.74
N GLN A 79 -0.07 -13.84 0.68
CA GLN A 79 -0.32 -15.21 0.27
C GLN A 79 0.26 -16.25 1.25
N VAL A 80 1.48 -16.04 1.72
CA VAL A 80 2.25 -17.03 2.48
C VAL A 80 2.03 -16.86 3.98
N ASP A 81 2.14 -15.63 4.49
CA ASP A 81 2.11 -15.36 5.93
C ASP A 81 0.67 -15.10 6.43
N LEU A 82 -0.21 -14.57 5.57
CA LEU A 82 -1.63 -14.36 5.90
C LEU A 82 -2.57 -15.38 5.26
N SER A 83 -2.08 -16.37 4.51
CA SER A 83 -2.92 -17.40 3.88
C SER A 83 -4.12 -16.85 3.09
N ALA A 84 -4.01 -15.62 2.58
CA ALA A 84 -5.07 -14.90 1.90
C ALA A 84 -4.73 -14.69 0.42
N GLN A 85 -5.74 -14.53 -0.42
CA GLN A 85 -5.50 -14.22 -1.84
C GLN A 85 -5.20 -12.73 -2.00
N PRO A 86 -4.00 -12.34 -2.47
CA PRO A 86 -3.69 -10.94 -2.71
C PRO A 86 -4.57 -10.41 -3.83
N ILE A 87 -4.99 -9.15 -3.72
CA ILE A 87 -5.62 -8.46 -4.84
C ILE A 87 -4.65 -8.38 -6.03
N LYS A 88 -5.22 -8.39 -7.23
CA LYS A 88 -4.44 -8.47 -8.48
C LYS A 88 -4.42 -7.16 -9.28
N SER A 89 -5.14 -6.14 -8.81
CA SER A 89 -5.28 -4.86 -9.49
C SER A 89 -5.66 -3.76 -8.51
N GLY A 90 -5.56 -2.53 -9.00
CA GLY A 90 -5.95 -1.32 -8.27
C GLY A 90 -7.45 -1.08 -8.14
N SER A 91 -7.73 -0.05 -7.34
CA SER A 91 -8.95 0.58 -6.83
C SER A 91 -10.32 -0.16 -6.75
N ALA A 92 -10.73 -0.42 -5.50
CA ALA A 92 -12.05 -0.25 -4.89
C ALA A 92 -12.08 0.86 -3.77
N ILE A 93 -10.95 1.49 -3.43
CA ILE A 93 -10.81 2.54 -2.40
C ILE A 93 -10.85 3.95 -3.01
N ALA A 94 -11.86 4.75 -2.63
CA ALA A 94 -12.14 6.04 -3.25
C ALA A 94 -11.07 7.13 -3.05
N ALA A 95 -10.36 7.17 -1.90
CA ALA A 95 -9.40 8.22 -1.59
C ALA A 95 -8.05 8.05 -2.30
N ALA A 96 -7.51 6.82 -2.31
CA ALA A 96 -6.32 6.46 -3.06
C ALA A 96 -6.57 6.63 -4.57
N HIS A 97 -7.71 6.13 -5.06
CA HIS A 97 -8.09 6.23 -6.46
C HIS A 97 -8.13 7.68 -6.96
N ARG A 98 -8.74 8.60 -6.20
CA ARG A 98 -8.81 10.03 -6.56
C ARG A 98 -7.43 10.66 -6.63
N THR A 99 -6.57 10.36 -5.66
CA THR A 99 -5.21 10.91 -5.60
C THR A 99 -4.40 10.57 -6.83
N TRP A 100 -4.43 9.31 -7.27
CA TRP A 100 -3.68 8.90 -8.45
C TRP A 100 -4.33 9.35 -9.76
N ILE A 101 -5.64 9.58 -9.78
CA ILE A 101 -6.29 10.30 -10.89
C ILE A 101 -5.78 11.73 -10.97
N ASP A 102 -5.74 12.45 -9.86
CA ASP A 102 -5.27 13.83 -9.83
C ASP A 102 -3.83 13.91 -10.35
N VAL A 103 -2.90 13.08 -9.84
CA VAL A 103 -1.51 13.06 -10.32
C VAL A 103 -1.43 12.89 -11.84
N LYS A 104 -2.29 12.03 -12.42
CA LYS A 104 -2.38 11.86 -13.88
C LYS A 104 -2.94 13.08 -14.60
N VAL A 105 -4.04 13.66 -14.11
CA VAL A 105 -4.71 14.81 -14.74
C VAL A 105 -3.79 16.03 -14.74
N TRP A 106 -3.09 16.28 -13.64
CA TRP A 106 -2.16 17.40 -13.56
C TRP A 106 -1.00 17.26 -14.53
N PHE A 107 -0.66 16.03 -14.88
CA PHE A 107 0.42 15.73 -15.82
C PHE A 107 0.04 16.01 -17.29
N THR A 108 -1.24 15.87 -17.66
CA THR A 108 -1.69 16.12 -19.04
C THR A 108 -1.82 17.60 -19.40
N ASP A 109 -1.69 18.51 -18.43
CA ASP A 109 -2.06 19.93 -18.57
C ASP A 109 -0.88 20.90 -18.76
N GLY A 110 0.33 20.42 -19.08
CA GLY A 110 1.48 21.29 -19.42
C GLY A 110 1.90 22.25 -18.31
N ARG A 111 1.76 21.81 -17.05
CA ARG A 111 2.04 22.59 -15.83
C ARG A 111 3.54 22.76 -15.56
N ASP A 112 3.88 23.75 -14.73
CA ASP A 112 5.24 23.95 -14.21
C ASP A 112 5.72 22.70 -13.41
N LYS A 113 7.00 22.37 -13.56
CA LYS A 113 7.67 21.24 -12.89
C LYS A 113 7.51 21.30 -11.36
N SER A 114 7.54 22.51 -10.78
CA SER A 114 7.37 22.73 -9.33
C SER A 114 6.00 22.25 -8.81
N VAL A 115 4.96 22.48 -9.61
CA VAL A 115 3.58 22.07 -9.33
C VAL A 115 3.45 20.56 -9.45
N ILE A 116 4.07 19.96 -10.47
CA ILE A 116 4.10 18.51 -10.65
C ILE A 116 4.76 17.84 -9.44
N ILE A 117 5.94 18.32 -9.02
CA ILE A 117 6.65 17.79 -7.84
C ILE A 117 5.76 17.82 -6.59
N THR A 118 5.02 18.91 -6.38
CA THR A 118 4.08 19.03 -5.25
C THR A 118 3.00 17.94 -5.27
N GLU A 119 2.42 17.65 -6.43
CA GLU A 119 1.41 16.59 -6.58
C GLU A 119 2.02 15.19 -6.42
N VAL A 120 3.26 14.98 -6.87
CA VAL A 120 3.98 13.73 -6.62
C VAL A 120 4.16 13.51 -5.12
N HIS A 121 4.63 14.52 -4.38
CA HIS A 121 4.73 14.43 -2.92
C HIS A 121 3.39 14.14 -2.27
N ARG A 122 2.31 14.81 -2.70
CA ARG A 122 0.97 14.55 -2.17
C ARG A 122 0.54 13.09 -2.38
N GLY A 123 0.82 12.53 -3.56
CA GLY A 123 0.58 11.12 -3.86
C GLY A 123 1.36 10.17 -2.95
N GLU A 124 2.65 10.44 -2.77
CA GLU A 124 3.53 9.65 -1.89
C GLU A 124 3.10 9.72 -0.43
N GLN A 125 2.67 10.90 0.06
CA GLN A 125 2.18 11.06 1.42
C GLN A 125 0.95 10.20 1.71
N ILE A 126 0.08 9.99 0.74
CA ILE A 126 -1.11 9.14 0.92
C ILE A 126 -0.72 7.68 1.04
N LEU A 127 0.24 7.20 0.25
CA LEU A 127 0.79 5.84 0.40
C LEU A 127 1.45 5.67 1.78
N ILE A 128 2.25 6.65 2.21
CA ILE A 128 2.89 6.67 3.53
C ILE A 128 1.85 6.56 4.66
N GLN A 129 0.76 7.33 4.60
CA GLN A 129 -0.30 7.28 5.60
C GLN A 129 -0.96 5.91 5.70
N PHE A 130 -1.17 5.20 4.59
CA PHE A 130 -1.73 3.84 4.62
C PHE A 130 -0.76 2.82 5.22
N TYR A 131 0.54 2.95 4.96
CA TYR A 131 1.55 2.13 5.64
C TYR A 131 1.55 2.40 7.15
N GLU A 132 1.59 3.67 7.56
CA GLU A 132 1.61 4.07 8.97
C GLU A 132 0.35 3.58 9.72
N ALA A 133 -0.84 3.81 9.15
CA ALA A 133 -2.10 3.33 9.72
C ALA A 133 -2.19 1.79 9.80
N THR A 134 -1.51 1.08 8.89
CA THR A 134 -1.41 -0.38 8.95
C THR A 134 -0.49 -0.82 10.09
N LEU A 135 0.65 -0.15 10.23
CA LEU A 135 1.67 -0.46 11.25
C LEU A 135 1.23 -0.12 12.68
N GLU A 136 0.25 0.77 12.86
CA GLU A 136 -0.40 1.01 14.15
C GLU A 136 -1.09 -0.24 14.73
N ASP A 137 -1.48 -1.19 13.88
CA ASP A 137 -2.14 -2.42 14.33
C ASP A 137 -1.16 -3.41 14.98
N GLN A 138 -1.26 -3.54 16.29
CA GLN A 138 -0.40 -4.44 17.07
C GLN A 138 -0.58 -5.93 16.74
N ASN A 139 -1.62 -6.29 15.98
CA ASN A 139 -1.91 -7.68 15.64
C ASN A 139 -1.35 -8.11 14.27
N ILE A 140 -0.64 -7.23 13.56
CA ILE A 140 0.12 -7.63 12.37
C ILE A 140 1.22 -8.61 12.79
N LEU A 141 1.34 -9.72 12.06
CA LEU A 141 2.40 -10.70 12.31
C LEU A 141 3.78 -10.04 12.22
N PRO A 142 4.73 -10.35 13.12
CA PRO A 142 6.04 -9.68 13.16
C PRO A 142 6.76 -9.64 11.81
N LYS A 143 6.78 -10.76 11.07
CA LYS A 143 7.41 -10.82 9.75
C LYS A 143 6.75 -9.91 8.70
N VAL A 144 5.43 -9.76 8.76
CA VAL A 144 4.69 -8.85 7.85
C VAL A 144 4.93 -7.41 8.25
N ARG A 145 5.02 -7.12 9.55
CA ARG A 145 5.39 -5.81 10.07
C ARG A 145 6.79 -5.40 9.61
N ASP A 146 7.79 -6.27 9.76
CA ASP A 146 9.17 -5.99 9.35
C ASP A 146 9.23 -5.61 7.86
N LEU A 147 8.51 -6.36 7.01
CA LEU A 147 8.38 -6.04 5.59
C LEU A 147 7.74 -4.66 5.38
N LEU A 148 6.60 -4.38 6.02
CA LEU A 148 5.90 -3.10 5.86
C LEU A 148 6.77 -1.91 6.32
N GLU A 149 7.58 -2.07 7.37
CA GLU A 149 8.52 -1.04 7.85
C GLU A 149 9.67 -0.80 6.86
N GLU A 150 10.22 -1.86 6.26
CA GLU A 150 11.23 -1.77 5.20
C GLU A 150 10.66 -1.03 3.98
N GLN A 151 9.46 -1.42 3.54
CA GLN A 151 8.80 -0.78 2.41
C GLN A 151 8.47 0.70 2.69
N LEU A 152 7.95 1.01 3.88
CA LEU A 152 7.67 2.39 4.30
C LEU A 152 8.95 3.24 4.28
N THR A 153 10.06 2.71 4.78
CA THR A 153 11.35 3.40 4.76
C THR A 153 11.76 3.71 3.32
N LYS A 154 11.68 2.73 2.42
CA LYS A 154 11.99 2.91 0.99
C LYS A 154 11.09 3.97 0.33
N VAL A 155 9.80 3.99 0.64
CA VAL A 155 8.86 5.01 0.12
C VAL A 155 9.19 6.40 0.67
N LYS A 156 9.52 6.53 1.96
CA LYS A 156 9.92 7.81 2.56
C LYS A 156 11.21 8.36 1.95
N GLU A 157 12.23 7.51 1.81
CA GLU A 157 13.49 7.89 1.16
C GLU A 157 13.29 8.30 -0.31
N GLN A 158 12.47 7.54 -1.03
CA GLN A 158 12.09 7.86 -2.39
C GLN A 158 11.37 9.22 -2.47
N ASN A 159 10.43 9.48 -1.56
CA ASN A 159 9.72 10.76 -1.50
C ASN A 159 10.67 11.94 -1.24
N LEU A 160 11.64 11.78 -0.33
CA LEU A 160 12.66 12.80 -0.07
C LEU A 160 13.58 13.04 -1.29
N SER A 161 13.85 12.00 -2.08
CA SER A 161 14.71 12.13 -3.26
C SER A 161 14.08 12.96 -4.39
N ILE A 162 12.75 13.17 -4.38
CA ILE A 162 12.04 13.97 -5.39
C ILE A 162 12.49 15.44 -5.34
N ASP A 163 12.96 15.94 -4.20
CA ASP A 163 13.45 17.34 -4.11
C ASP A 163 14.79 17.57 -4.83
N THR A 164 15.47 16.50 -5.26
CA THR A 164 16.85 16.55 -5.77
C THR A 164 16.97 16.43 -7.30
N ILE A 165 15.83 16.40 -8.02
CA ILE A 165 15.73 16.24 -9.49
C ILE A 165 15.39 17.55 -10.22
#